data_AF-A0A7T3FXM8-F1
#
_entry.id   AF-A0A7T3FXM8-F1
#
_cell.length_a   1.000
_cell.length_b   1.000
_cell.length_c   1.000
_cell.angle_alpha   90.00
_cell.angle_beta   90.00
_cell.angle_gamma   90.00
#
_symmetry.space_group_name_H-M   'P 1'
#
loop_
_entity.id
_entity.type
_entity.pdbx_description
1 polymer ?
#
loop_
_entity_poly.entity_id
_entity_poly.type
_entity_poly.pdbx_seq_one_letter_code
_entity_poly.pdbx_strand_id
1 'polypeptide(L)'
;MSDSQQYEKVSVSSDGVAVDKRFEEDEFPVPAIAFEIQSARSETVTVTLVDRVPEDVAVEDLGFHPEYGSEYWTIDEEQITFERELEAGAEYTTVYGIRATGTDNVEQFLTTPTIETVDPPLEDGDGSVVDEGSSDVVRDVISGDGDVPGLEDDEDPDGSDEDVETLNLKDPNEPADAGSNGSGGGDGDSSGDSSGGTVAVEDADVDSLVGALAAEIRNQNVDAEDVKLLRKAFDLAEDDNGSVDARIQHLQTEVSDLLAYTGALEEFLDENGTGDEMIEEFREQVESFESELEQVREMASGHEQSISEVEETVASVESSMDALQSDMDEVLEDVEAVQSDVDSVQDEVDSVEGSVDEVESDLDELESQVGDIDVEDVRADIEDIDEEIEELKEWREQLSSVIGGN
;
A
#
# COMPACT_ATOMS: atom_id res chain seq x y z
N MET A 1 9.15 -23.10 -7.10
CA MET A 1 8.06 -22.78 -6.15
C MET A 1 8.79 -22.11 -4.99
N SER A 2 9.16 -20.84 -5.19
CA SER A 2 9.67 -20.00 -4.11
C SER A 2 8.42 -19.54 -3.37
N ASP A 3 8.34 -19.91 -2.12
CA ASP A 3 7.27 -19.53 -1.21
C ASP A 3 7.63 -18.12 -0.74
N SER A 4 7.35 -17.11 -1.58
CA SER A 4 7.65 -15.71 -1.25
C SER A 4 6.71 -15.30 -0.13
N GLN A 5 7.16 -15.48 1.12
CA GLN A 5 6.45 -15.02 2.29
C GLN A 5 6.45 -13.49 2.21
N GLN A 6 5.29 -12.89 1.93
CA GLN A 6 5.13 -11.44 1.98
C GLN A 6 5.19 -11.02 3.44
N TYR A 7 6.38 -10.62 3.89
CA TYR A 7 6.55 -10.01 5.20
C TYR A 7 6.01 -8.58 5.16
N GLU A 8 5.40 -8.15 6.27
CA GLU A 8 4.88 -6.79 6.43
C GLU A 8 6.03 -5.77 6.39
N LYS A 9 5.85 -4.69 5.63
CA LYS A 9 6.83 -3.59 5.57
C LYS A 9 6.72 -2.72 6.82
N VAL A 10 7.84 -2.25 7.32
CA VAL A 10 7.91 -1.42 8.53
C VAL A 10 8.36 -0.02 8.16
N SER A 11 7.54 0.98 8.48
CA SER A 11 7.77 2.37 8.09
C SER A 11 8.01 3.25 9.32
N VAL A 12 8.98 4.17 9.24
CA VAL A 12 9.22 5.22 10.26
C VAL A 12 9.41 6.56 9.56
N SER A 13 8.89 7.64 10.14
CA SER A 13 9.16 8.99 9.64
C SER A 13 9.58 9.92 10.78
N SER A 14 10.54 10.80 10.51
CA SER A 14 11.01 11.80 11.48
C SER A 14 11.68 12.95 10.73
N ASP A 15 11.44 14.17 11.21
CA ASP A 15 12.11 15.39 10.74
C ASP A 15 12.08 15.58 9.21
N GLY A 16 10.96 15.19 8.56
CA GLY A 16 10.77 15.27 7.11
C GLY A 16 11.47 14.18 6.29
N VAL A 17 11.95 13.12 6.92
CA VAL A 17 12.54 11.93 6.28
C VAL A 17 11.69 10.71 6.62
N ALA A 18 11.33 9.93 5.61
CA ALA A 18 10.62 8.66 5.75
C ALA A 18 11.55 7.49 5.39
N VAL A 19 11.43 6.38 6.12
CA VAL A 19 12.22 5.16 5.91
C VAL A 19 11.28 3.96 5.90
N ASP A 20 11.25 3.25 4.78
CA ASP A 20 10.53 1.99 4.59
C ASP A 20 11.52 0.82 4.64
N LYS A 21 11.33 -0.07 5.60
CA LYS A 21 12.13 -1.28 5.81
C LYS A 21 11.36 -2.51 5.36
N ARG A 22 11.99 -3.36 4.55
CA ARG A 22 11.40 -4.60 4.04
C ARG A 22 12.43 -5.72 3.93
N PHE A 23 11.94 -6.95 3.90
CA PHE A 23 12.75 -8.12 3.63
C PHE A 23 12.71 -8.47 2.13
N GLU A 24 13.88 -8.72 1.55
CA GLU A 24 14.11 -9.06 0.16
C GLU A 24 14.90 -10.36 0.05
N GLU A 25 14.23 -11.46 -0.31
CA GLU A 25 14.87 -12.77 -0.47
C GLU A 25 15.25 -13.12 -1.92
N ASP A 26 14.49 -12.60 -2.89
CA ASP A 26 14.61 -12.98 -4.30
C ASP A 26 15.45 -11.98 -5.13
N GLU A 27 15.58 -10.72 -4.67
CA GLU A 27 16.30 -9.68 -5.40
C GLU A 27 17.84 -9.81 -5.25
N PHE A 28 18.32 -10.46 -4.18
CA PHE A 28 19.73 -10.56 -3.84
C PHE A 28 20.23 -12.02 -3.75
N PRO A 29 21.53 -12.29 -3.98
CA PRO A 29 22.09 -13.64 -3.88
C PRO A 29 22.04 -14.26 -2.46
N VAL A 30 21.86 -13.40 -1.45
CA VAL A 30 21.62 -13.75 -0.06
C VAL A 30 20.41 -12.96 0.41
N PRO A 31 19.59 -13.48 1.34
CA PRO A 31 18.48 -12.74 1.90
C PRO A 31 18.96 -11.40 2.48
N ALA A 32 18.23 -10.32 2.22
CA ALA A 32 18.61 -8.98 2.61
C ALA A 32 17.45 -8.20 3.23
N ILE A 33 17.79 -7.24 4.08
CA ILE A 33 16.88 -6.22 4.56
C ILE A 33 17.18 -4.96 3.75
N ALA A 34 16.15 -4.44 3.09
CA ALA A 34 16.21 -3.24 2.30
C ALA A 34 15.53 -2.07 3.01
N PHE A 35 16.18 -0.91 2.96
CA PHE A 35 15.69 0.36 3.45
C PHE A 35 15.54 1.31 2.28
N GLU A 36 14.34 1.82 2.07
CA GLU A 36 14.03 2.90 1.14
C GLU A 36 13.85 4.18 1.93
N ILE A 37 14.78 5.11 1.76
CA ILE A 37 14.85 6.36 2.50
C ILE A 37 14.41 7.48 1.55
N GLN A 38 13.36 8.19 1.92
CA GLN A 38 12.82 9.31 1.16
C GLN A 38 12.93 10.61 1.97
N SER A 39 13.60 11.60 1.40
CA SER A 39 13.67 12.94 1.98
C SER A 39 12.56 13.83 1.40
N ALA A 40 11.61 14.27 2.23
CA ALA A 40 10.63 15.30 1.87
C ALA A 40 11.16 16.73 2.08
N ARG A 41 12.44 16.88 2.44
CA ARG A 41 13.08 18.16 2.69
C ARG A 41 13.40 18.90 1.38
N SER A 42 13.31 20.22 1.42
CA SER A 42 13.67 21.11 0.30
C SER A 42 15.16 21.48 0.27
N GLU A 43 15.93 20.98 1.22
CA GLU A 43 17.38 21.15 1.36
C GLU A 43 18.09 19.81 1.56
N THR A 44 19.41 19.83 1.46
CA THR A 44 20.26 18.66 1.68
C THR A 44 20.34 18.36 3.18
N VAL A 45 20.09 17.10 3.56
CA VAL A 45 20.09 16.66 4.97
C VAL A 45 21.01 15.46 5.18
N THR A 46 21.70 15.42 6.30
CA THR A 46 22.44 14.24 6.76
C THR A 46 21.56 13.42 7.70
N VAL A 47 21.30 12.17 7.35
CA VAL A 47 20.42 11.26 8.10
C VAL A 47 21.25 10.17 8.76
N THR A 48 21.02 9.98 10.05
CA THR A 48 21.55 8.84 10.84
C THR A 48 20.40 7.91 11.18
N LEU A 49 20.40 6.72 10.57
CA LEU A 49 19.41 5.67 10.76
C LEU A 49 20.04 4.54 11.59
N VAL A 50 19.36 4.12 12.65
CA VAL A 50 19.80 3.03 13.53
C VAL A 50 18.80 1.89 13.47
N ASP A 51 19.31 0.68 13.24
CA ASP A 51 18.54 -0.56 13.28
C ASP A 51 19.11 -1.52 14.33
N ARG A 52 18.26 -2.37 14.91
CA ARG A 52 18.65 -3.28 15.99
C ARG A 52 19.15 -4.61 15.43
N VAL A 53 20.29 -5.09 15.93
CA VAL A 53 20.76 -6.46 15.68
C VAL A 53 20.05 -7.41 16.65
N PRO A 54 19.40 -8.49 16.17
CA PRO A 54 18.79 -9.49 17.05
C PRO A 54 19.83 -10.21 17.90
N GLU A 55 19.50 -10.52 19.16
CA GLU A 55 20.45 -11.09 20.14
C GLU A 55 20.98 -12.49 19.76
N ASP A 56 20.24 -13.23 18.91
CA ASP A 56 20.61 -14.55 18.41
C ASP A 56 21.49 -14.49 17.14
N VAL A 57 21.91 -13.30 16.70
CA VAL A 57 22.62 -13.07 15.43
C VAL A 57 24.03 -12.57 15.70
N ALA A 58 25.01 -13.26 15.13
CA ALA A 58 26.39 -12.78 15.14
C ALA A 58 26.54 -11.66 14.10
N VAL A 59 27.19 -10.55 14.48
CA VAL A 59 27.52 -9.44 13.56
C VAL A 59 28.35 -9.90 12.34
N GLU A 60 29.09 -11.01 12.46
CA GLU A 60 29.87 -11.62 11.38
C GLU A 60 29.00 -12.24 10.27
N ASP A 61 27.75 -12.55 10.59
CA ASP A 61 26.74 -13.07 9.67
C ASP A 61 26.00 -11.95 8.92
N LEU A 62 26.23 -10.69 9.28
CA LEU A 62 25.70 -9.52 8.58
C LEU A 62 26.73 -8.97 7.59
N GLY A 63 26.28 -8.60 6.40
CA GLY A 63 27.16 -8.07 5.36
C GLY A 63 26.51 -6.98 4.53
N PHE A 64 27.25 -5.93 4.22
CA PHE A 64 26.74 -4.81 3.44
C PHE A 64 26.95 -5.00 1.94
N HIS A 65 25.98 -4.58 1.13
CA HIS A 65 26.09 -4.71 -0.32
C HIS A 65 26.94 -3.56 -0.91
N PRO A 66 27.99 -3.86 -1.71
CA PRO A 66 28.94 -2.84 -2.18
C PRO A 66 28.30 -1.76 -3.06
N GLU A 67 27.26 -2.11 -3.82
CA GLU A 67 26.55 -1.16 -4.70
C GLU A 67 25.45 -0.36 -4.02
N TYR A 68 25.05 -0.71 -2.78
CA TYR A 68 23.96 -0.06 -2.04
C TYR A 68 24.51 0.71 -0.83
N GLY A 69 25.66 1.35 -0.99
CA GLY A 69 26.20 2.26 0.03
C GLY A 69 26.84 1.58 1.24
N SER A 70 27.52 0.45 1.05
CA SER A 70 28.21 -0.26 2.15
C SER A 70 29.20 0.61 2.95
N GLU A 71 29.68 1.70 2.37
CA GLU A 71 30.60 2.64 3.01
C GLU A 71 29.94 3.54 4.06
N TYR A 72 28.61 3.64 4.03
CA TYR A 72 27.80 4.44 4.95
C TYR A 72 27.28 3.62 6.13
N TRP A 73 27.54 2.30 6.14
CA TRP A 73 27.12 1.40 7.18
C TRP A 73 28.23 1.14 8.20
N THR A 74 27.83 1.13 9.46
CA THR A 74 28.62 0.71 10.61
C THR A 74 27.82 -0.29 11.44
N ILE A 75 28.51 -1.27 12.03
CA ILE A 75 27.88 -2.30 12.85
C ILE A 75 28.65 -2.48 14.15
N ASP A 76 27.89 -2.49 15.23
CA ASP A 76 28.32 -2.79 16.59
C ASP A 76 27.64 -4.08 17.07
N GLU A 77 27.95 -4.54 18.28
CA GLU A 77 27.44 -5.82 18.82
C GLU A 77 25.90 -5.88 18.91
N GLU A 78 25.23 -4.73 19.01
CA GLU A 78 23.79 -4.64 19.27
C GLU A 78 23.01 -3.84 18.20
N GLN A 79 23.69 -3.08 17.34
CA GLN A 79 23.05 -2.11 16.43
C GLN A 79 23.81 -1.97 15.11
N ILE A 80 23.07 -1.59 14.06
CA ILE A 80 23.59 -1.26 12.73
C ILE A 80 23.20 0.18 12.42
N THR A 81 24.16 1.02 12.11
CA THR A 81 23.96 2.46 11.87
C THR A 81 24.32 2.81 10.44
N PHE A 82 23.42 3.51 9.76
CA PHE A 82 23.59 4.07 8.43
C PHE A 82 23.62 5.59 8.50
N GLU A 83 24.71 6.21 8.03
CA GLU A 83 24.87 7.67 8.01
C GLU A 83 25.14 8.16 6.58
N ARG A 84 24.27 9.02 6.04
CA ARG A 84 24.45 9.57 4.69
C ARG A 84 23.80 10.93 4.48
N GLU A 85 24.42 11.74 3.63
CA GLU A 85 23.87 12.99 3.09
C GLU A 85 22.90 12.69 1.92
N LEU A 86 21.68 13.21 2.02
CA LEU A 86 20.60 13.09 1.04
C LEU A 86 20.26 14.46 0.46
N GLU A 87 20.13 14.55 -0.86
CA GLU A 87 19.68 15.76 -1.54
C GLU A 87 18.19 16.04 -1.29
N ALA A 88 17.76 17.27 -1.58
CA ALA A 88 16.36 17.67 -1.44
C ALA A 88 15.44 16.81 -2.32
N GLY A 89 14.37 16.24 -1.75
CA GLY A 89 13.46 15.37 -2.49
C GLY A 89 14.07 14.03 -2.93
N ALA A 90 15.25 13.66 -2.45
CA ALA A 90 15.94 12.46 -2.91
C ALA A 90 15.35 11.19 -2.28
N GLU A 91 15.37 10.13 -3.08
CA GLU A 91 15.08 8.76 -2.67
C GLU A 91 16.37 7.94 -2.73
N TYR A 92 16.60 7.10 -1.74
CA TYR A 92 17.77 6.24 -1.68
C TYR A 92 17.46 4.87 -1.10
N THR A 93 17.88 3.83 -1.81
CA THR A 93 17.78 2.45 -1.33
C THR A 93 19.13 1.97 -0.79
N THR A 94 19.14 1.41 0.40
CA THR A 94 20.31 0.76 1.00
C THR A 94 19.96 -0.60 1.61
N VAL A 95 20.89 -1.55 1.62
CA VAL A 95 20.60 -2.93 2.05
C VAL A 95 21.73 -3.55 2.87
N TYR A 96 21.37 -4.39 3.83
CA TYR A 96 22.30 -5.35 4.44
C TYR A 96 21.80 -6.79 4.26
N GLY A 97 22.72 -7.69 3.91
CA GLY A 97 22.48 -9.11 3.70
C GLY A 97 22.73 -9.95 4.96
N ILE A 98 21.94 -11.01 5.11
CA ILE A 98 21.98 -11.95 6.23
C ILE A 98 22.56 -13.27 5.72
N ARG A 99 23.67 -13.73 6.29
CA ARG A 99 24.28 -15.02 5.98
C ARG A 99 23.56 -16.10 6.79
N ALA A 100 22.86 -16.98 6.07
CA ALA A 100 21.95 -18.00 6.59
C ALA A 100 22.65 -19.13 7.39
N THR A 101 23.29 -18.82 8.51
CA THR A 101 23.81 -19.79 9.48
C THR A 101 23.13 -19.67 10.83
N GLY A 102 21.80 -19.54 10.86
CA GLY A 102 21.07 -19.70 12.14
C GLY A 102 19.71 -19.02 12.29
N THR A 103 19.28 -18.20 11.33
CA THR A 103 18.05 -17.42 11.47
C THR A 103 16.99 -17.87 10.47
N ASP A 104 16.27 -18.94 10.81
CA ASP A 104 14.99 -19.28 10.15
C ASP A 104 13.88 -18.26 10.50
N ASN A 105 14.16 -17.32 11.41
CA ASN A 105 13.23 -16.30 11.87
C ASN A 105 13.67 -14.93 11.36
N VAL A 106 13.17 -14.52 10.20
CA VAL A 106 13.47 -13.21 9.59
C VAL A 106 12.69 -12.08 10.28
N GLU A 107 11.57 -12.40 10.94
CA GLU A 107 10.71 -11.42 11.62
C GLU A 107 11.45 -10.66 12.72
N GLN A 108 12.47 -11.26 13.33
CA GLN A 108 13.32 -10.60 14.33
C GLN A 108 14.12 -9.41 13.75
N PHE A 109 14.35 -9.40 12.43
CA PHE A 109 14.99 -8.30 11.72
C PHE A 109 13.99 -7.28 11.22
N LEU A 110 12.68 -7.51 11.33
CA LEU A 110 11.63 -6.56 10.94
C LEU A 110 11.15 -5.73 12.13
N THR A 111 12.08 -5.33 13.00
CA THR A 111 11.81 -4.31 14.03
C THR A 111 11.82 -2.92 13.43
N THR A 112 11.06 -1.99 14.01
CA THR A 112 11.02 -0.59 13.59
C THR A 112 12.40 0.05 13.76
N PRO A 113 13.03 0.54 12.67
CA PRO A 113 14.28 1.27 12.77
C PRO A 113 14.03 2.66 13.37
N THR A 114 15.07 3.27 13.93
CA THR A 114 14.99 4.60 14.58
C THR A 114 15.82 5.61 13.79
N ILE A 115 15.22 6.75 13.45
CA ILE A 115 15.96 7.89 12.88
C ILE A 115 16.54 8.67 14.07
N GLU A 116 17.85 8.57 14.29
CA GLU A 116 18.52 9.16 15.47
C GLU A 116 18.73 10.67 15.31
N THR A 117 19.14 11.11 14.12
CA THR A 117 19.43 12.53 13.85
C THR A 117 19.23 12.85 12.38
N VAL A 118 18.65 14.03 12.12
CA VAL A 118 18.56 14.66 10.80
C VAL A 118 19.16 16.06 10.92
N ASP A 119 20.23 16.33 10.17
CA ASP A 119 20.95 17.62 10.19
C ASP A 119 20.89 18.32 8.83
N PRO A 120 20.52 19.61 8.74
CA PRO A 120 20.09 20.48 9.85
C PRO A 120 18.71 20.08 10.40
N PRO A 121 18.48 20.21 11.71
CA PRO A 121 17.17 19.93 12.31
C PRO A 121 16.10 20.90 11.78
N LEU A 122 14.84 20.49 11.70
CA LEU A 122 13.75 21.39 11.35
C LEU A 122 13.65 22.55 12.37
N GLU A 123 13.69 23.81 11.90
CA GLU A 123 13.42 24.98 12.75
C GLU A 123 11.92 25.00 13.14
N ASP A 124 11.65 24.70 14.41
CA ASP A 124 10.41 24.91 15.17
C ASP A 124 9.09 24.47 14.50
N GLY A 125 8.81 23.18 14.60
CA GLY A 125 7.50 22.69 15.04
C GLY A 125 7.75 21.75 16.22
N ASP A 126 7.28 22.12 17.41
CA ASP A 126 7.31 21.35 18.67
C ASP A 126 7.43 19.82 18.45
N GLY A 127 8.63 19.27 18.71
CA GLY A 127 9.03 17.93 18.29
C GLY A 127 9.61 17.10 19.44
N SER A 128 8.87 17.00 20.53
CA SER A 128 9.12 15.99 21.57
C SER A 128 7.81 15.38 22.04
N VAL A 129 7.11 14.69 21.14
CA VAL A 129 6.27 13.54 21.48
C VAL A 129 6.29 12.60 20.28
N VAL A 130 6.87 11.44 20.52
CA VAL A 130 6.76 10.27 19.65
C VAL A 130 5.30 9.82 19.73
N ASP A 131 4.54 10.01 18.66
CA ASP A 131 3.29 9.27 18.45
C ASP A 131 3.55 8.27 17.32
N GLU A 132 3.55 6.98 17.70
CA GLU A 132 3.51 5.85 16.78
C GLU A 132 2.22 5.93 15.96
N GLY A 133 2.24 6.53 14.78
CA GLY A 133 1.00 6.63 14.00
C GLY A 133 1.03 7.35 12.67
N SER A 134 2.17 7.54 11.99
CA SER A 134 2.16 8.25 10.69
C SER A 134 1.98 7.32 9.47
N SER A 135 0.90 6.53 9.44
CA SER A 135 0.37 5.95 8.19
C SER A 135 -0.61 6.89 7.47
N ASP A 136 -0.90 8.05 8.05
CA ASP A 136 -2.05 8.89 7.66
C ASP A 136 -1.81 9.90 6.53
N VAL A 137 -0.59 10.00 5.99
CA VAL A 137 -0.35 10.89 4.84
C VAL A 137 -0.85 10.28 3.53
N VAL A 138 -1.08 8.96 3.48
CA VAL A 138 -1.53 8.26 2.27
C VAL A 138 -3.07 8.25 2.13
N ARG A 139 -3.81 8.70 3.16
CA ARG A 139 -5.29 8.72 3.15
C ARG A 139 -5.92 10.00 2.58
N ASP A 140 -5.20 11.11 2.55
CA ASP A 140 -5.79 12.40 2.15
C ASP A 140 -5.95 12.53 0.62
N VAL A 141 -5.13 11.83 -0.18
CA VAL A 141 -5.21 11.89 -1.65
C VAL A 141 -6.29 10.96 -2.23
N ILE A 142 -6.74 9.95 -1.48
CA ILE A 142 -7.76 8.98 -1.95
C ILE A 142 -9.20 9.44 -1.60
N SER A 143 -9.37 10.35 -0.63
CA SER A 143 -10.68 10.79 -0.16
C SER A 143 -11.34 11.90 -1.00
N GLY A 144 -10.65 12.47 -1.98
CA GLY A 144 -11.27 13.37 -2.96
C GLY A 144 -11.81 14.69 -2.39
N ASP A 145 -11.27 15.17 -1.27
CA ASP A 145 -11.59 16.47 -0.67
C ASP A 145 -10.28 17.23 -0.37
N GLY A 146 -9.54 17.56 -1.43
CA GLY A 146 -8.31 18.34 -1.36
C GLY A 146 -8.43 19.53 -2.30
N ASP A 147 -8.71 20.69 -1.72
CA ASP A 147 -8.74 21.99 -2.40
C ASP A 147 -7.37 22.24 -3.04
N VAL A 148 -7.32 22.19 -4.37
CA VAL A 148 -6.10 22.35 -5.17
C VAL A 148 -5.66 23.82 -5.14
N PRO A 149 -4.51 24.16 -4.52
CA PRO A 149 -4.02 25.54 -4.52
C PRO A 149 -3.52 25.92 -5.91
N GLY A 150 -4.31 26.70 -6.65
CA GLY A 150 -3.96 27.14 -8.00
C GLY A 150 -5.13 27.42 -8.96
N LEU A 151 -6.38 27.45 -8.49
CA LEU A 151 -7.50 28.03 -9.25
C LEU A 151 -7.82 29.40 -8.65
N GLU A 152 -7.23 30.42 -9.25
CA GLU A 152 -7.57 31.81 -8.99
C GLU A 152 -9.02 32.06 -9.43
N ASP A 153 -9.81 32.65 -8.53
CA ASP A 153 -11.11 33.27 -8.77
C ASP A 153 -11.07 34.17 -10.02
N ASP A 154 -11.72 33.75 -11.09
CA ASP A 154 -12.32 34.67 -12.06
C ASP A 154 -13.82 34.73 -11.79
N GLU A 155 -14.20 35.74 -10.99
CA GLU A 155 -15.56 36.23 -10.89
C GLU A 155 -16.05 36.71 -12.26
N ASP A 156 -17.00 36.01 -12.86
CA ASP A 156 -17.89 36.58 -13.88
C ASP A 156 -19.36 36.38 -13.48
N PRO A 157 -20.15 37.46 -13.31
CA PRO A 157 -21.56 37.40 -12.97
C PRO A 157 -22.41 37.51 -14.24
N ASP A 158 -23.17 36.48 -14.59
CA ASP A 158 -24.56 36.59 -15.13
C ASP A 158 -25.03 35.27 -15.78
N GLY A 159 -26.12 34.72 -15.23
CA GLY A 159 -27.35 34.52 -15.98
C GLY A 159 -27.43 33.48 -17.11
N SER A 160 -28.19 32.42 -16.79
CA SER A 160 -29.22 31.74 -17.60
C SER A 160 -28.82 30.68 -18.65
N ASP A 161 -29.35 29.48 -18.39
CA ASP A 161 -29.85 28.42 -19.28
C ASP A 161 -29.46 28.44 -20.77
N GLU A 162 -28.65 27.47 -21.18
CA GLU A 162 -28.78 26.84 -22.50
C GLU A 162 -28.67 25.31 -22.37
N ASP A 163 -29.75 24.63 -22.75
CA ASP A 163 -29.86 23.18 -22.88
C ASP A 163 -28.78 22.63 -23.81
N VAL A 164 -27.90 21.77 -23.30
CA VAL A 164 -27.06 20.91 -24.15
C VAL A 164 -27.90 19.72 -24.61
N GLU A 165 -28.21 19.69 -25.92
CA GLU A 165 -28.88 18.58 -26.59
C GLU A 165 -28.13 17.27 -26.34
N THR A 166 -28.81 16.33 -25.68
CA THR A 166 -28.35 14.94 -25.57
C THR A 166 -28.34 14.32 -26.97
N LEU A 167 -27.14 14.07 -27.49
CA LEU A 167 -26.94 13.28 -28.69
C LEU A 167 -27.46 11.86 -28.43
N ASN A 168 -28.62 11.55 -29.00
CA ASN A 168 -29.17 10.20 -29.01
C ASN A 168 -28.32 9.31 -29.92
N LEU A 169 -27.42 8.52 -29.35
CA LEU A 169 -26.78 7.42 -30.06
C LEU A 169 -27.80 6.32 -30.34
N LYS A 170 -28.04 6.07 -31.63
CA LYS A 170 -28.88 4.98 -32.15
C LYS A 170 -28.15 3.65 -31.96
N ASP A 171 -28.78 2.72 -31.25
CA ASP A 171 -28.33 1.34 -31.02
C ASP A 171 -28.18 0.58 -32.37
N PRO A 172 -27.00 0.01 -32.68
CA PRO A 172 -26.74 -0.72 -33.93
C PRO A 172 -27.30 -2.16 -33.96
N ASN A 173 -28.02 -2.64 -32.94
CA ASN A 173 -28.48 -4.02 -32.85
C ASN A 173 -30.01 -4.21 -32.93
N GLU A 174 -30.74 -3.24 -33.50
CA GLU A 174 -32.18 -3.36 -33.74
C GLU A 174 -32.46 -4.18 -35.02
N PRO A 175 -33.26 -5.26 -34.97
CA PRO A 175 -33.49 -6.11 -36.14
C PRO A 175 -34.42 -5.40 -37.13
N ALA A 176 -33.97 -5.28 -38.38
CA ALA A 176 -34.76 -4.69 -39.46
C ALA A 176 -35.90 -5.64 -39.88
N ASP A 177 -37.13 -5.28 -39.52
CA ASP A 177 -38.35 -5.91 -40.00
C ASP A 177 -38.69 -5.46 -41.44
N ALA A 178 -39.36 -6.36 -42.14
CA ALA A 178 -39.57 -6.42 -43.57
C ALA A 178 -40.56 -5.35 -44.08
N GLY A 179 -40.16 -4.70 -45.18
CA GLY A 179 -41.01 -3.81 -45.98
C GLY A 179 -40.88 -4.13 -47.46
N SER A 180 -41.73 -5.03 -47.94
CA SER A 180 -41.99 -5.35 -49.35
C SER A 180 -42.27 -4.09 -50.19
N ASN A 181 -41.62 -3.93 -51.34
CA ASN A 181 -42.24 -4.01 -52.69
C ASN A 181 -41.34 -3.43 -53.81
N GLY A 182 -41.12 -4.20 -54.89
CA GLY A 182 -41.21 -3.65 -56.24
C GLY A 182 -39.99 -3.67 -57.18
N SER A 183 -39.77 -4.82 -57.82
CA SER A 183 -39.63 -5.01 -59.28
C SER A 183 -38.44 -4.43 -60.06
N GLY A 184 -37.69 -5.33 -60.71
CA GLY A 184 -37.29 -5.13 -62.11
C GLY A 184 -35.92 -5.68 -62.54
N GLY A 185 -35.90 -6.86 -63.15
CA GLY A 185 -35.02 -7.11 -64.30
C GLY A 185 -34.19 -8.40 -64.30
N GLY A 186 -34.60 -9.35 -65.16
CA GLY A 186 -33.65 -10.06 -66.03
C GLY A 186 -33.35 -11.53 -65.72
N ASP A 187 -34.31 -12.42 -65.99
CA ASP A 187 -34.05 -13.84 -66.21
C ASP A 187 -33.23 -14.06 -67.49
N GLY A 188 -32.06 -14.67 -67.33
CA GLY A 188 -31.21 -15.21 -68.38
C GLY A 188 -30.88 -16.67 -68.05
N ASP A 189 -31.79 -17.55 -68.46
CA ASP A 189 -31.65 -19.00 -68.45
C ASP A 189 -30.47 -19.49 -69.30
N SER A 190 -29.59 -20.31 -68.73
CA SER A 190 -28.82 -21.33 -69.46
C SER A 190 -28.13 -22.33 -68.51
N SER A 191 -28.78 -23.48 -68.38
CA SER A 191 -28.25 -24.85 -68.62
C SER A 191 -26.88 -25.28 -68.09
N GLY A 192 -26.83 -26.47 -67.49
CA GLY A 192 -25.58 -27.21 -67.33
C GLY A 192 -25.64 -28.56 -66.61
N ASP A 193 -26.55 -29.46 -67.01
CA ASP A 193 -26.46 -30.89 -66.71
C ASP A 193 -25.11 -31.44 -67.21
N SER A 194 -24.33 -32.06 -66.33
CA SER A 194 -23.11 -32.79 -66.70
C SER A 194 -23.22 -34.22 -66.19
N SER A 195 -23.94 -35.00 -67.00
CA SER A 195 -23.90 -36.45 -67.04
C SER A 195 -22.46 -36.97 -67.13
N GLY A 196 -22.08 -37.78 -66.14
CA GLY A 196 -20.81 -38.50 -66.07
C GLY A 196 -20.71 -39.54 -67.18
N GLY A 197 -19.96 -39.21 -68.24
CA GLY A 197 -19.53 -40.15 -69.27
C GLY A 197 -18.39 -41.03 -68.77
N THR A 198 -18.73 -42.20 -68.22
CA THR A 198 -17.78 -43.31 -68.08
C THR A 198 -17.51 -43.87 -69.48
N VAL A 199 -16.30 -43.68 -69.99
CA VAL A 199 -15.90 -44.23 -71.29
C VAL A 199 -15.35 -45.63 -71.04
N ALA A 200 -16.26 -46.61 -71.03
CA ALA A 200 -15.89 -48.01 -71.16
C ALA A 200 -15.34 -48.22 -72.58
N VAL A 201 -14.05 -48.56 -72.66
CA VAL A 201 -13.40 -48.96 -73.90
C VAL A 201 -13.81 -50.40 -74.18
N GLU A 202 -14.99 -50.59 -74.75
CA GLU A 202 -15.41 -51.85 -75.33
C GLU A 202 -15.58 -51.69 -76.84
N ASP A 203 -15.13 -52.72 -77.56
CA ASP A 203 -15.09 -52.91 -79.01
C ASP A 203 -15.86 -51.88 -79.83
N ALA A 204 -15.15 -51.13 -80.67
CA ALA A 204 -15.74 -50.18 -81.60
C ALA A 204 -16.93 -50.82 -82.34
N ASP A 205 -18.15 -50.41 -81.95
CA ASP A 205 -19.38 -50.81 -82.60
C ASP A 205 -19.22 -50.67 -84.12
N VAL A 206 -19.30 -51.79 -84.82
CA VAL A 206 -19.21 -51.88 -86.29
C VAL A 206 -20.36 -51.14 -87.00
N ASP A 207 -21.36 -50.67 -86.24
CA ASP A 207 -22.46 -49.83 -86.70
C ASP A 207 -22.15 -48.32 -86.63
N SER A 208 -21.07 -47.90 -85.95
CA SER A 208 -20.60 -46.51 -85.99
C SER A 208 -19.93 -46.22 -87.33
N LEU A 209 -20.20 -45.06 -87.93
CA LEU A 209 -19.53 -44.59 -89.16
C LEU A 209 -18.00 -44.64 -89.06
N VAL A 210 -17.45 -44.42 -87.86
CA VAL A 210 -16.01 -44.52 -87.58
C VAL A 210 -15.55 -45.98 -87.54
N GLY A 211 -16.38 -46.88 -86.98
CA GLY A 211 -16.15 -48.33 -86.98
C GLY A 211 -16.21 -48.93 -88.38
N ALA A 212 -17.19 -48.53 -89.18
CA ALA A 212 -17.33 -48.92 -90.59
C ALA A 212 -16.17 -48.41 -91.46
N LEU A 213 -15.74 -47.15 -91.27
CA LEU A 213 -14.56 -46.58 -91.94
C LEU A 213 -13.27 -47.29 -91.52
N ALA A 214 -13.12 -47.61 -90.23
CA ALA A 214 -11.96 -48.36 -89.73
C ALA A 214 -11.91 -49.79 -90.27
N ALA A 215 -13.06 -50.44 -90.47
CA ALA A 215 -13.15 -51.76 -91.09
C ALA A 215 -12.80 -51.73 -92.59
N GLU A 216 -13.27 -50.72 -93.32
CA GLU A 216 -13.02 -50.55 -94.76
C GLU A 216 -11.52 -50.31 -95.05
N ILE A 217 -10.86 -49.50 -94.22
CA ILE A 217 -9.41 -49.26 -94.30
C ILE A 217 -8.61 -50.52 -93.94
N ARG A 218 -9.06 -51.31 -92.96
CA ARG A 218 -8.39 -52.55 -92.52
C ARG A 218 -8.48 -53.65 -93.58
N ASN A 219 -9.57 -53.68 -94.34
CA ASN A 219 -9.78 -54.60 -95.47
C ASN A 219 -9.14 -54.14 -96.78
N GLN A 220 -8.37 -53.03 -96.77
CA GLN A 220 -7.70 -52.44 -97.94
C GLN A 220 -8.66 -52.05 -99.09
N ASN A 221 -9.94 -51.85 -98.79
CA ASN A 221 -10.95 -51.46 -99.79
C ASN A 221 -11.05 -49.93 -99.94
N VAL A 222 -10.00 -49.22 -99.55
CA VAL A 222 -9.87 -47.76 -99.66
C VAL A 222 -8.59 -47.46 -100.43
N ASP A 223 -8.67 -46.56 -101.40
CA ASP A 223 -7.52 -46.16 -102.20
C ASP A 223 -6.41 -45.55 -101.33
N ALA A 224 -5.16 -45.86 -101.67
CA ALA A 224 -4.00 -45.40 -100.92
C ALA A 224 -3.86 -43.86 -100.90
N GLU A 225 -4.47 -43.17 -101.86
CA GLU A 225 -4.57 -41.71 -101.88
C GLU A 225 -5.55 -41.19 -100.83
N ASP A 226 -6.69 -41.85 -100.62
CA ASP A 226 -7.70 -41.46 -99.65
C ASP A 226 -7.23 -41.70 -98.21
N VAL A 227 -6.51 -42.80 -97.97
CA VAL A 227 -5.84 -43.04 -96.67
C VAL A 227 -4.76 -41.99 -96.41
N LYS A 228 -4.03 -41.55 -97.44
CA LYS A 228 -3.09 -40.42 -97.33
C LYS A 228 -3.82 -39.11 -97.03
N LEU A 229 -4.98 -38.89 -97.63
CA LEU A 229 -5.79 -37.69 -97.44
C LEU A 229 -6.34 -37.63 -96.01
N LEU A 230 -6.86 -38.75 -95.50
CA LEU A 230 -7.31 -38.91 -94.12
C LEU A 230 -6.16 -38.73 -93.13
N ARG A 231 -4.98 -39.30 -93.43
CA ARG A 231 -3.78 -39.11 -92.61
C ARG A 231 -3.37 -37.64 -92.57
N LYS A 232 -3.38 -36.95 -93.71
CA LYS A 232 -3.08 -35.52 -93.82
C LYS A 232 -4.16 -34.64 -93.15
N ALA A 233 -5.41 -35.07 -93.18
CA ALA A 233 -6.52 -34.37 -92.53
C ALA A 233 -6.46 -34.52 -91.00
N PHE A 234 -6.04 -35.68 -90.48
CA PHE A 234 -5.76 -35.87 -89.06
C PHE A 234 -4.49 -35.12 -88.62
N ASP A 235 -3.44 -35.10 -89.44
CA ASP A 235 -2.22 -34.30 -89.24
C ASP A 235 -2.54 -32.79 -89.12
N LEU A 236 -3.54 -32.30 -89.88
CA LEU A 236 -4.07 -30.93 -89.77
C LEU A 236 -5.01 -30.71 -88.58
N ALA A 237 -5.73 -31.75 -88.13
CA ALA A 237 -6.62 -31.66 -86.97
C ALA A 237 -5.84 -31.72 -85.65
N GLU A 238 -4.65 -32.34 -85.64
CA GLU A 238 -3.67 -32.22 -84.55
C GLU A 238 -3.22 -30.77 -84.33
N ASP A 239 -3.17 -29.95 -85.38
CA ASP A 239 -2.88 -28.50 -85.26
C ASP A 239 -4.06 -27.67 -84.69
N ASP A 240 -5.32 -28.09 -84.89
CA ASP A 240 -6.53 -27.37 -84.42
C ASP A 240 -6.94 -27.74 -82.98
N ASN A 241 -6.32 -28.77 -82.39
CA ASN A 241 -6.43 -29.08 -80.97
C ASN A 241 -5.79 -28.01 -80.07
N GLY A 242 -5.11 -27.01 -80.63
CA GLY A 242 -4.51 -25.90 -79.86
C GLY A 242 -5.47 -25.17 -78.93
N SER A 243 -6.77 -25.13 -79.23
CA SER A 243 -7.78 -24.55 -78.33
C SER A 243 -8.13 -25.45 -77.13
N VAL A 244 -8.15 -26.76 -77.35
CA VAL A 244 -8.30 -27.78 -76.30
C VAL A 244 -7.02 -27.85 -75.48
N ASP A 245 -5.85 -27.79 -76.12
CA ASP A 245 -4.55 -27.70 -75.47
C ASP A 245 -4.43 -26.43 -74.61
N ALA A 246 -4.84 -25.28 -75.13
CA ALA A 246 -4.87 -24.03 -74.35
C ALA A 246 -5.84 -24.12 -73.17
N ARG A 247 -6.99 -24.79 -73.34
CA ARG A 247 -7.96 -25.00 -72.26
C ARG A 247 -7.44 -25.99 -71.22
N ILE A 248 -6.74 -27.03 -71.64
CA ILE A 248 -6.08 -27.99 -70.76
C ILE A 248 -4.96 -27.29 -69.99
N GLN A 249 -4.12 -26.47 -70.65
CA GLN A 249 -3.07 -25.69 -70.00
C GLN A 249 -3.66 -24.70 -68.99
N HIS A 250 -4.74 -24.00 -69.34
CA HIS A 250 -5.41 -23.08 -68.42
C HIS A 250 -5.99 -23.81 -67.21
N LEU A 251 -6.68 -24.93 -67.41
CA LEU A 251 -7.16 -25.79 -66.32
C LEU A 251 -6.02 -26.33 -65.47
N GLN A 252 -4.89 -26.71 -66.07
CA GLN A 252 -3.70 -27.17 -65.33
C GLN A 252 -3.10 -26.05 -64.48
N THR A 253 -3.07 -24.81 -64.97
CA THR A 253 -2.63 -23.65 -64.19
C THR A 253 -3.61 -23.34 -63.06
N GLU A 254 -4.93 -23.28 -63.32
CA GLU A 254 -5.91 -23.04 -62.26
C GLU A 254 -5.90 -24.14 -61.20
N VAL A 255 -5.69 -25.39 -61.59
CA VAL A 255 -5.53 -26.50 -60.64
C VAL A 255 -4.23 -26.36 -59.84
N SER A 256 -3.14 -25.91 -60.47
CA SER A 256 -1.88 -25.66 -59.76
C SER A 256 -2.01 -24.52 -58.75
N ASP A 257 -2.71 -23.45 -59.12
CA ASP A 257 -2.98 -22.30 -58.25
C ASP A 257 -3.92 -22.70 -57.10
N LEU A 258 -4.94 -23.53 -57.37
CA LEU A 258 -5.82 -24.07 -56.34
C LEU A 258 -5.03 -24.94 -55.35
N LEU A 259 -4.14 -25.82 -55.82
CA LEU A 259 -3.32 -26.67 -54.96
C LEU A 259 -2.35 -25.84 -54.12
N ALA A 260 -1.76 -24.79 -54.69
CA ALA A 260 -0.92 -23.85 -53.96
C ALA A 260 -1.72 -23.10 -52.87
N TYR A 261 -2.93 -22.65 -53.19
CA TYR A 261 -3.82 -21.99 -52.23
C TYR A 261 -4.28 -22.94 -51.12
N THR A 262 -4.64 -24.18 -51.47
CA THR A 262 -5.08 -25.19 -50.51
C THR A 262 -3.94 -25.59 -49.58
N GLY A 263 -2.71 -25.72 -50.12
CA GLY A 263 -1.52 -25.95 -49.30
C GLY A 263 -1.20 -24.78 -48.36
N ALA A 264 -1.35 -23.54 -48.82
CA ALA A 264 -1.22 -22.37 -47.96
C ALA A 264 -2.30 -22.28 -46.88
N LEU A 265 -3.52 -22.75 -47.18
CA LEU A 265 -4.62 -22.81 -46.22
C LEU A 265 -4.43 -23.94 -45.19
N GLU A 266 -3.94 -25.10 -45.60
CA GLU A 266 -3.53 -26.17 -44.67
C GLU A 266 -2.45 -25.68 -43.72
N GLU A 267 -1.39 -25.04 -44.22
CA GLU A 267 -0.33 -24.52 -43.35
C GLU A 267 -0.81 -23.40 -42.42
N PHE A 268 -1.73 -22.56 -42.89
CA PHE A 268 -2.37 -21.55 -42.04
C PHE A 268 -3.22 -22.19 -40.92
N LEU A 269 -4.01 -23.22 -41.24
CA LEU A 269 -4.85 -23.93 -40.28
C LEU A 269 -4.03 -24.79 -39.31
N ASP A 270 -2.90 -25.34 -39.76
CA ASP A 270 -1.96 -26.06 -38.90
C ASP A 270 -1.29 -25.11 -37.89
N GLU A 271 -1.04 -23.85 -38.28
CA GLU A 271 -0.36 -22.86 -37.43
C GLU A 271 -1.32 -22.06 -36.54
N ASN A 272 -2.51 -21.72 -37.01
CA ASN A 272 -3.48 -20.86 -36.29
C ASN A 272 -4.69 -21.64 -35.75
N GLY A 273 -4.77 -22.94 -36.04
CA GLY A 273 -5.94 -23.74 -35.74
C GLY A 273 -7.14 -23.39 -36.62
N THR A 274 -8.21 -24.13 -36.42
CA THR A 274 -9.52 -23.89 -37.02
C THR A 274 -10.25 -22.75 -36.32
N GLY A 275 -11.22 -22.13 -37.00
CA GLY A 275 -12.03 -21.08 -36.39
C GLY A 275 -12.82 -21.54 -35.16
N ASP A 276 -13.16 -22.83 -35.09
CA ASP A 276 -13.81 -23.42 -33.93
C ASP A 276 -12.83 -23.53 -32.74
N GLU A 277 -11.57 -23.90 -32.97
CA GLU A 277 -10.53 -23.92 -31.92
C GLU A 277 -10.26 -22.53 -31.34
N MET A 278 -10.18 -21.49 -32.18
CA MET A 278 -10.04 -20.11 -31.69
C MET A 278 -11.24 -19.64 -30.87
N ILE A 279 -12.46 -20.08 -31.21
CA ILE A 279 -13.66 -19.74 -30.44
C ILE A 279 -13.68 -20.50 -29.11
N GLU A 280 -13.24 -21.76 -29.09
CA GLU A 280 -13.09 -22.53 -27.85
C GLU A 280 -12.08 -21.85 -26.90
N GLU A 281 -10.90 -21.50 -27.41
CA GLU A 281 -9.86 -20.80 -26.64
C GLU A 281 -10.36 -19.46 -26.11
N PHE A 282 -11.05 -18.67 -26.95
CA PHE A 282 -11.62 -17.39 -26.50
C PHE A 282 -12.66 -17.58 -25.40
N ARG A 283 -13.50 -18.62 -25.49
CA ARG A 283 -14.48 -18.93 -24.43
C ARG A 283 -13.79 -19.32 -23.13
N GLU A 284 -12.74 -20.14 -23.19
CA GLU A 284 -11.94 -20.50 -22.02
C GLU A 284 -11.29 -19.25 -21.39
N GLN A 285 -10.79 -18.31 -22.21
CA GLN A 285 -10.25 -17.03 -21.70
C GLN A 285 -11.33 -16.18 -21.03
N VAL A 286 -12.54 -16.10 -21.60
CA VAL A 286 -13.67 -15.38 -20.99
C VAL A 286 -14.06 -16.02 -19.66
N GLU A 287 -14.13 -17.36 -19.59
CA GLU A 287 -14.44 -18.07 -18.34
C GLU A 287 -13.36 -17.86 -17.27
N SER A 288 -12.07 -17.84 -17.66
CA SER A 288 -10.98 -17.45 -16.76
C SER A 288 -11.16 -16.03 -16.24
N PHE A 289 -11.40 -15.08 -17.14
CA PHE A 289 -11.56 -13.67 -16.77
C PHE A 289 -12.78 -13.44 -15.87
N GLU A 290 -13.89 -14.14 -16.12
CA GLU A 290 -15.07 -14.10 -15.24
C GLU A 290 -14.74 -14.64 -13.83
N SER A 291 -13.93 -15.70 -13.74
CA SER A 291 -13.47 -16.23 -12.46
C SER A 291 -12.52 -15.25 -11.73
N GLU A 292 -11.64 -14.57 -12.46
CA GLU A 292 -10.75 -13.54 -11.91
C GLU A 292 -11.58 -12.34 -11.40
N LEU A 293 -12.60 -11.91 -12.14
CA LEU A 293 -13.49 -10.82 -11.76
C LEU A 293 -14.30 -11.15 -10.50
N GLU A 294 -14.78 -12.38 -10.36
CA GLU A 294 -15.48 -12.82 -9.14
C GLU A 294 -14.54 -12.78 -7.92
N GLN A 295 -13.29 -13.21 -8.09
CA GLN A 295 -12.28 -13.15 -7.03
C GLN A 295 -11.97 -11.70 -6.62
N VAL A 296 -11.81 -10.79 -7.58
CA VAL A 296 -11.62 -9.35 -7.29
C VAL A 296 -12.82 -8.79 -6.54
N ARG A 297 -14.05 -9.19 -6.90
CA ARG A 297 -15.27 -8.75 -6.21
C ARG A 297 -15.34 -9.25 -4.77
N GLU A 298 -14.95 -10.49 -4.52
CA GLU A 298 -14.86 -11.05 -3.18
C GLU A 298 -13.83 -10.29 -2.34
N MET A 299 -12.64 -10.04 -2.89
CA MET A 299 -11.60 -9.26 -2.24
C MET A 299 -12.07 -7.83 -1.91
N ALA A 300 -12.72 -7.15 -2.86
CA ALA A 300 -13.27 -5.81 -2.65
C ALA A 300 -14.32 -5.79 -1.53
N SER A 301 -15.16 -6.82 -1.46
CA SER A 301 -16.16 -6.95 -0.39
C SER A 301 -15.50 -7.22 0.98
N GLY A 302 -14.41 -8.00 0.99
CA GLY A 302 -13.60 -8.23 2.19
C GLY A 302 -12.94 -6.93 2.67
N HIS A 303 -12.33 -6.17 1.76
CA HIS A 303 -11.74 -4.87 2.10
C HIS A 303 -12.77 -3.86 2.61
N GLU A 304 -13.98 -3.81 2.03
CA GLU A 304 -15.05 -2.94 2.54
C GLU A 304 -15.41 -3.28 3.99
N GLN A 305 -15.46 -4.56 4.32
CA GLN A 305 -15.69 -5.02 5.69
C GLN A 305 -14.53 -4.64 6.63
N SER A 306 -13.28 -4.86 6.22
CA SER A 306 -12.11 -4.48 7.01
C SER A 306 -12.00 -2.97 7.20
N ILE A 307 -12.33 -2.16 6.19
CA ILE A 307 -12.37 -0.70 6.31
C ILE A 307 -13.40 -0.29 7.36
N SER A 308 -14.61 -0.87 7.33
CA SER A 308 -15.64 -0.57 8.32
C SER A 308 -15.21 -0.95 9.76
N GLU A 309 -14.47 -2.04 9.94
CA GLU A 309 -13.94 -2.44 11.26
C GLU A 309 -12.84 -1.49 11.75
N VAL A 310 -11.98 -1.03 10.84
CA VAL A 310 -10.96 -0.02 11.14
C VAL A 310 -11.60 1.30 11.51
N GLU A 311 -12.62 1.76 10.78
CA GLU A 311 -13.37 2.98 11.11
C GLU A 311 -14.03 2.93 12.50
N GLU A 312 -14.62 1.78 12.87
CA GLU A 312 -15.16 1.59 14.22
C GLU A 312 -14.06 1.66 15.30
N THR A 313 -12.91 1.06 15.01
CA THR A 313 -11.76 1.09 15.92
C THR A 313 -11.22 2.50 16.09
N VAL A 314 -11.05 3.25 15.00
CA VAL A 314 -10.62 4.66 15.01
C VAL A 314 -11.60 5.50 15.85
N ALA A 315 -12.90 5.38 15.62
CA ALA A 315 -13.90 6.11 16.41
C ALA A 315 -13.84 5.77 17.91
N SER A 316 -13.52 4.52 18.27
CA SER A 316 -13.31 4.13 19.67
C SER A 316 -12.04 4.72 20.27
N VAL A 317 -10.97 4.83 19.48
CA VAL A 317 -9.70 5.44 19.90
C VAL A 317 -9.87 6.93 20.11
N GLU A 318 -10.51 7.64 19.17
CA GLU A 318 -10.83 9.07 19.30
C GLU A 318 -11.60 9.34 20.60
N SER A 319 -12.67 8.58 20.86
CA SER A 319 -13.44 8.73 22.10
C SER A 319 -12.61 8.44 23.36
N SER A 320 -11.61 7.56 23.28
CA SER A 320 -10.72 7.27 24.41
C SER A 320 -9.71 8.41 24.61
N MET A 321 -9.24 9.03 23.53
CA MET A 321 -8.36 10.18 23.56
C MET A 321 -9.07 11.42 24.13
N ASP A 322 -10.32 11.67 23.74
CA ASP A 322 -11.15 12.73 24.33
C ASP A 322 -11.30 12.54 25.85
N ALA A 323 -11.54 11.31 26.29
CA ALA A 323 -11.67 10.99 27.71
C ALA A 323 -10.34 11.21 28.46
N LEU A 324 -9.22 10.73 27.90
CA LEU A 324 -7.89 10.93 28.48
C LEU A 324 -7.50 12.41 28.54
N GLN A 325 -7.87 13.21 27.54
CA GLN A 325 -7.65 14.65 27.56
C GLN A 325 -8.42 15.31 28.72
N SER A 326 -9.70 14.93 28.90
CA SER A 326 -10.50 15.43 30.02
C SER A 326 -9.92 15.00 31.37
N ASP A 327 -9.46 13.75 31.50
CA ASP A 327 -8.82 13.26 32.73
C ASP A 327 -7.51 14.01 33.00
N MET A 328 -6.74 14.35 31.96
CA MET A 328 -5.51 15.12 32.09
C MET A 328 -5.78 16.54 32.56
N ASP A 329 -6.81 17.21 32.03
CA ASP A 329 -7.22 18.54 32.49
C ASP A 329 -7.60 18.52 33.98
N GLU A 330 -8.37 17.51 34.42
CA GLU A 330 -8.73 17.34 35.84
C GLU A 330 -7.49 17.12 36.73
N VAL A 331 -6.54 16.28 36.30
CA VAL A 331 -5.30 16.06 37.04
C VAL A 331 -4.47 17.33 37.15
N LEU A 332 -4.41 18.16 36.10
CA LEU A 332 -3.71 19.44 36.14
C LEU A 332 -4.34 20.40 37.15
N GLU A 333 -5.67 20.49 37.19
CA GLU A 333 -6.39 21.28 38.19
C GLU A 333 -6.13 20.78 39.61
N ASP A 334 -6.14 19.46 39.82
CA ASP A 334 -5.81 18.83 41.11
C ASP A 334 -4.38 19.13 41.56
N VAL A 335 -3.41 19.12 40.63
CA VAL A 335 -2.01 19.45 40.92
C VAL A 335 -1.86 20.92 41.34
N GLU A 336 -2.55 21.84 40.67
CA GLU A 336 -2.56 23.26 41.05
C GLU A 336 -3.18 23.45 42.45
N ALA A 337 -4.27 22.74 42.76
CA ALA A 337 -4.90 22.78 44.07
C ALA A 337 -3.96 22.25 45.17
N VAL A 338 -3.30 21.11 44.94
CA VAL A 338 -2.31 20.54 45.88
C VAL A 338 -1.13 21.48 46.07
N GLN A 339 -0.65 22.16 45.02
CA GLN A 339 0.41 23.15 45.16
C GLN A 339 -0.01 24.30 46.08
N SER A 340 -1.21 24.84 45.90
CA SER A 340 -1.76 25.88 46.77
C SER A 340 -1.93 25.42 48.22
N ASP A 341 -2.33 24.16 48.44
CA ASP A 341 -2.43 23.59 49.77
C ASP A 341 -1.05 23.46 50.42
N VAL A 342 -0.02 23.07 49.66
CA VAL A 342 1.36 22.99 50.13
C VAL A 342 1.90 24.36 50.53
N ASP A 343 1.67 25.40 49.72
CA ASP A 343 2.05 26.78 50.06
C ASP A 343 1.37 27.23 51.36
N SER A 344 0.08 26.93 51.52
CA SER A 344 -0.67 27.27 52.73
C SER A 344 -0.12 26.55 53.97
N VAL A 345 0.21 25.27 53.86
CA VAL A 345 0.83 24.49 54.95
C VAL A 345 2.22 25.04 55.28
N GLN A 346 2.99 25.49 54.28
CA GLN A 346 4.28 26.11 54.51
C GLN A 346 4.15 27.39 55.34
N ASP A 347 3.21 28.27 54.99
CA ASP A 347 2.92 29.49 55.76
C ASP A 347 2.49 29.16 57.20
N GLU A 348 1.67 28.11 57.39
CA GLU A 348 1.25 27.65 58.72
C GLU A 348 2.45 27.14 59.54
N VAL A 349 3.38 26.41 58.92
CA VAL A 349 4.60 25.93 59.58
C VAL A 349 5.49 27.11 60.00
N ASP A 350 5.73 28.08 59.13
CA ASP A 350 6.51 29.29 59.46
C ASP A 350 5.89 30.05 60.65
N SER A 351 4.55 30.14 60.70
CA SER A 351 3.86 30.77 61.84
C SER A 351 4.01 29.98 63.14
N VAL A 352 4.01 28.65 63.08
CA VAL A 352 4.24 27.80 64.25
C VAL A 352 5.67 27.93 64.73
N GLU A 353 6.66 27.93 63.83
CA GLU A 353 8.07 28.15 64.19
C GLU A 353 8.26 29.47 64.92
N GLY A 354 7.70 30.58 64.41
CA GLY A 354 7.75 31.86 65.11
C GLY A 354 7.08 31.84 66.49
N SER A 355 5.96 31.14 66.62
CA SER A 355 5.29 30.96 67.93
C SER A 355 6.14 30.16 68.91
N VAL A 356 6.93 29.19 68.43
CA VAL A 356 7.85 28.41 69.24
C VAL A 356 9.02 29.29 69.72
N ASP A 357 9.62 30.09 68.84
CA ASP A 357 10.70 31.03 69.20
C ASP A 357 10.25 32.03 70.29
N GLU A 358 9.00 32.51 70.20
CA GLU A 358 8.40 33.39 71.22
C GLU A 358 8.27 32.67 72.56
N VAL A 359 7.75 31.43 72.58
CA VAL A 359 7.62 30.63 73.80
C VAL A 359 8.98 30.30 74.41
N GLU A 360 10.00 30.01 73.60
CA GLU A 360 11.37 29.79 74.09
C GLU A 360 11.94 31.05 74.75
N SER A 361 11.71 32.22 74.14
CA SER A 361 12.13 33.51 74.71
C SER A 361 11.43 33.82 76.04
N ASP A 362 10.12 33.60 76.12
CA ASP A 362 9.34 33.76 77.35
C ASP A 362 9.83 32.79 78.44
N LEU A 363 10.21 31.57 78.07
CA LEU A 363 10.75 30.57 78.99
C LEU A 363 12.11 31.00 79.55
N ASP A 364 13.01 31.53 78.74
CA ASP A 364 14.31 32.06 79.18
C ASP A 364 14.14 33.26 80.15
N GLU A 365 13.18 34.14 79.87
CA GLU A 365 12.87 35.27 80.76
C GLU A 365 12.27 34.78 82.09
N LEU A 366 11.39 33.77 82.05
CA LEU A 366 10.84 33.16 83.25
C LEU A 366 11.92 32.41 84.06
N GLU A 367 12.83 31.69 83.40
CA GLU A 367 13.95 31.01 84.07
C GLU A 367 14.84 32.01 84.79
N SER A 368 15.14 33.14 84.15
CA SER A 368 15.89 34.24 84.75
C SER A 368 15.17 34.83 85.96
N GLN A 369 13.89 35.17 85.82
CA GLN A 369 13.07 35.70 86.92
C GLN A 369 12.98 34.72 88.10
N VAL A 370 12.83 33.42 87.84
CA VAL A 370 12.81 32.39 88.88
C VAL A 370 14.19 32.26 89.55
N GLY A 371 15.27 32.38 88.78
CA GLY A 371 16.64 32.37 89.29
C GLY A 371 16.98 33.58 90.17
N ASP A 372 16.40 34.75 89.89
CA ASP A 372 16.57 35.98 90.68
C ASP A 372 15.72 36.00 91.97
N ILE A 373 14.81 35.04 92.17
CA ILE A 373 14.07 34.93 93.44
C ILE A 373 15.01 34.34 94.50
N ASP A 374 15.59 35.21 95.32
CA ASP A 374 16.30 34.83 96.54
C ASP A 374 15.31 34.33 97.61
N VAL A 375 15.00 33.03 97.54
CA VAL A 375 14.12 32.36 98.51
C VAL A 375 14.70 32.42 99.92
N GLU A 376 16.03 32.42 100.05
CA GLU A 376 16.73 32.59 101.31
C GLU A 376 16.45 33.95 101.95
N ASP A 377 16.43 35.03 101.17
CA ASP A 377 16.14 36.38 101.68
C ASP A 377 14.67 36.49 102.10
N VAL A 378 13.73 36.00 101.28
CA VAL A 378 12.30 35.95 101.67
C VAL A 378 12.09 35.12 102.93
N ARG A 379 12.83 34.03 103.08
CA ARG A 379 12.77 33.21 104.28
C ARG A 379 13.32 33.94 105.50
N ALA A 380 14.43 34.66 105.36
CA ALA A 380 14.97 35.49 106.42
C ALA A 380 13.98 36.59 106.83
N ASP A 381 13.38 37.28 105.86
CA ASP A 381 12.33 38.29 106.11
C ASP A 381 11.13 37.68 106.87
N ILE A 382 10.73 36.45 106.56
CA ILE A 382 9.67 35.74 107.29
C ILE A 382 10.09 35.42 108.73
N GLU A 383 11.33 34.98 108.94
CA GLU A 383 11.87 34.70 110.28
C GLU A 383 11.92 35.99 111.12
N ASP A 384 12.39 37.10 110.54
CA ASP A 384 12.39 38.42 111.19
C ASP A 384 10.97 38.90 111.55
N ILE A 385 10.01 38.76 110.64
CA ILE A 385 8.59 39.10 110.91
C ILE A 385 8.00 38.20 112.01
N ASP A 386 8.35 36.91 112.06
CA ASP A 386 7.87 36.00 113.09
C ASP A 386 8.39 36.43 114.47
N GLU A 387 9.66 36.82 114.56
CA GLU A 387 10.26 37.40 115.77
C GLU A 387 9.55 38.70 116.18
N GLU A 388 9.33 39.65 115.26
CA GLU A 388 8.59 40.89 115.54
C GLU A 388 7.16 40.60 116.05
N ILE A 389 6.49 39.60 115.49
CA ILE A 389 5.16 39.17 115.94
C ILE A 389 5.22 38.58 117.35
N GLU A 390 6.24 37.79 117.69
CA GLU A 390 6.45 37.30 119.06
C GLU A 390 6.64 38.45 120.04
N GLU A 391 7.50 39.42 119.73
CA GLU A 391 7.68 40.62 120.54
C GLU A 391 6.38 41.41 120.71
N LEU A 392 5.59 41.56 119.65
CA LEU A 392 4.33 42.28 119.69
C LEU A 392 3.26 41.52 120.49
N LYS A 393 3.27 40.18 120.46
CA LYS A 393 2.43 39.34 121.33
C LYS A 393 2.81 39.54 122.79
N GLU A 394 4.10 39.51 123.12
CA GLU A 394 4.58 39.77 124.48
C GLU A 394 4.21 41.18 124.94
N TRP A 395 4.38 42.19 124.08
CA TRP A 395 3.97 43.56 124.36
C TRP A 395 2.46 43.66 124.60
N ARG A 396 1.65 42.97 123.79
CA ARG A 396 0.19 42.90 123.99
C ARG A 396 -0.15 42.24 125.32
N GLU A 397 0.53 41.17 125.71
CA GLU A 397 0.32 40.51 127.00
C GLU A 397 0.71 41.43 128.17
N GLN A 398 1.82 42.15 128.06
CA GLN A 398 2.24 43.17 129.02
C GLN A 398 1.20 44.30 129.13
N LEU A 399 0.73 44.83 128.01
CA LEU A 399 -0.25 45.91 127.98
C LEU A 399 -1.63 45.45 128.47
N SER A 400 -2.03 44.22 128.12
CA SER A 400 -3.21 43.54 128.68
C SER A 400 -3.09 43.37 130.18
N SER A 401 -1.91 43.04 130.70
CA SER A 401 -1.67 42.98 132.15
C SER A 401 -1.76 44.36 132.82
N VAL A 402 -1.37 45.43 132.13
CA VAL A 402 -1.44 46.80 132.66
C VAL A 402 -2.87 47.37 132.59
N ILE A 403 -3.65 47.04 131.55
CA ILE A 403 -5.01 47.56 131.35
C ILE A 403 -6.10 46.68 131.98
N GLY A 404 -5.94 45.36 131.99
CA GLY A 404 -6.85 44.39 132.61
C GLY A 404 -6.64 44.24 134.13
N GLY A 405 -5.60 44.87 134.68
CA GLY A 405 -5.32 44.92 136.10
C GLY A 405 -6.10 46.02 136.83
N ASN A 406 -7.43 45.91 136.89
CA ASN A 406 -8.23 46.52 137.95
C ASN A 406 -9.48 45.71 138.30
#